data_AF-A0A941KAC0-F1
#
_entry.id   AF-A0A941KAC0-F1
#
_cell.length_a   1.000
_cell.length_b   1.000
_cell.length_c   1.000
_cell.angle_alpha   90.00
_cell.angle_beta   90.00
_cell.angle_gamma   90.00
#
_symmetry.space_group_name_H-M   'P 1'
#
loop_
_entity.id
_entity.type
_entity.pdbx_description
1 polymer ?
#
loop_
_entity_poly.entity_id
_entity_poly.type
_entity_poly.pdbx_seq_one_letter_code
_entity_poly.pdbx_strand_id
1 'polypeptide(L)'
;MSEAYWPTAVPSRILSSTTAGRQDDRASFQPEIGPAKMRPRSTGRTMQISVTFDRWTAAQLASFEDWYDANQSARFHMRDPITGAPARFQIAAGEEQAYQLAGRQVSMNLVRMPGSPWWGGYVPRCSHVPPLMVADYAGEVFALDTGSLRRVAEEDLVNEADNLVLGAWRPAVGTWAVRFTGAAGDLFPGTLGELPVAGDGRAVVAFDGSATRLYLDGQPVASGAGWVLPAELQVLDGTGTVSEVLLFPEALSDAACIRASQEGAA
;
A
#
# COMPACT_ATOMS: atom_id res chain seq x y z
N MET A 1 0.91 8.27 -14.71
CA MET A 1 1.39 6.88 -14.74
C MET A 1 1.15 6.33 -13.36
N SER A 2 0.49 5.19 -13.22
CA SER A 2 0.39 4.47 -11.95
C SER A 2 1.79 4.08 -11.48
N GLU A 3 2.08 4.23 -10.20
CA GLU A 3 3.31 3.66 -9.63
C GLU A 3 3.11 2.16 -9.42
N ALA A 4 4.16 1.37 -9.60
CA ALA A 4 4.10 -0.07 -9.45
C ALA A 4 4.21 -0.49 -7.97
N TYR A 5 3.73 -1.69 -7.66
CA TYR A 5 3.83 -2.30 -6.33
C TYR A 5 4.53 -3.64 -6.44
N TRP A 6 5.25 -4.04 -5.39
CA TRP A 6 5.86 -5.36 -5.31
C TRP A 6 4.79 -6.47 -5.39
N PRO A 7 5.00 -7.54 -6.18
CA PRO A 7 3.99 -8.57 -6.41
C PRO A 7 3.62 -9.27 -5.11
N THR A 8 2.33 -9.38 -4.83
CA THR A 8 1.81 -9.66 -3.48
C THR A 8 1.82 -11.14 -3.12
N ALA A 9 1.85 -12.01 -4.14
CA ALA A 9 2.20 -13.41 -3.99
C ALA A 9 3.65 -13.62 -3.48
N VAL A 10 4.55 -12.64 -3.71
CA VAL A 10 5.99 -12.78 -3.51
C VAL A 10 6.43 -12.18 -2.16
N PRO A 11 6.95 -12.99 -1.24
CA PRO A 11 7.32 -12.52 0.09
C PRO A 11 8.57 -11.62 0.02
N SER A 12 8.52 -10.44 0.61
CA SER A 12 9.69 -9.55 0.76
C SER A 12 10.74 -10.05 1.77
N ARG A 13 10.60 -11.29 2.27
CA ARG A 13 11.49 -11.83 3.30
C ARG A 13 12.88 -12.07 2.73
N ILE A 14 13.82 -11.23 3.15
CA ILE A 14 15.24 -11.38 2.87
C ILE A 14 15.90 -12.46 3.72
N LEU A 15 16.98 -13.02 3.19
CA LEU A 15 18.00 -13.73 3.96
C LEU A 15 18.88 -12.73 4.72
N SER A 16 19.59 -13.22 5.74
CA SER A 16 20.32 -12.40 6.72
C SER A 16 21.47 -11.54 6.15
N SER A 17 21.86 -11.73 4.89
CA SER A 17 22.81 -10.88 4.17
C SER A 17 22.09 -9.85 3.29
N THR A 18 21.91 -8.64 3.83
CA THR A 18 21.57 -7.44 3.03
C THR A 18 22.70 -6.43 3.18
N THR A 19 23.38 -6.13 2.07
CA THR A 19 24.45 -5.13 2.03
C THR A 19 23.88 -3.83 1.50
N ALA A 20 24.15 -2.71 2.17
CA ALA A 20 23.60 -1.44 1.75
C ALA A 20 24.56 -0.27 1.94
N GLY A 21 24.65 0.58 0.92
CA GLY A 21 25.53 1.73 0.89
C GLY A 21 24.79 2.97 0.41
N ARG A 22 25.04 4.12 1.05
CA ARG A 22 24.59 5.41 0.52
C ARG A 22 25.45 5.74 -0.69
N GLN A 23 24.81 5.95 -1.85
CA GLN A 23 25.52 6.33 -3.06
C GLN A 23 25.87 7.82 -2.97
N ASP A 24 27.08 8.19 -3.39
CA ASP A 24 27.41 9.59 -3.64
C ASP A 24 26.97 9.95 -5.05
N ASP A 25 25.85 10.65 -5.16
CA ASP A 25 25.23 11.03 -6.43
C ASP A 25 25.79 12.35 -6.99
N ARG A 26 26.83 12.93 -6.38
CA ARG A 26 27.38 14.22 -6.80
C ARG A 26 28.04 14.11 -8.19
N ALA A 27 27.59 14.96 -9.11
CA ALA A 27 28.32 15.22 -10.34
C ALA A 27 29.61 16.00 -10.03
N SER A 28 30.76 15.45 -10.37
CA SER A 28 32.02 16.17 -10.41
C SER A 28 32.21 16.85 -11.77
N PHE A 29 32.67 18.10 -11.73
CA PHE A 29 33.20 18.82 -12.88
C PHE A 29 34.62 19.27 -12.54
N GLN A 30 35.59 18.78 -13.30
CA GLN A 30 37.00 19.06 -13.10
C GLN A 30 37.46 20.01 -14.22
N PRO A 31 37.53 21.33 -13.96
CA PRO A 31 37.99 22.29 -14.96
C PRO A 31 39.48 22.11 -15.22
N GLU A 32 39.93 22.49 -16.42
CA GLU A 32 41.35 22.54 -16.77
C GLU A 32 42.15 23.51 -15.88
N ILE A 33 41.48 24.53 -15.34
CA ILE A 33 42.04 25.52 -14.42
C ILE A 33 41.14 25.66 -13.18
N GLY A 34 41.69 25.38 -12.00
CA GLY A 34 41.05 25.57 -10.70
C GLY A 34 40.57 24.28 -10.01
N PRO A 35 39.97 24.39 -8.82
CA PRO A 35 39.52 23.22 -8.05
C PRO A 35 38.28 22.57 -8.66
N ALA A 36 38.17 21.24 -8.49
CA ALA A 36 37.00 20.48 -8.91
C ALA A 36 35.73 20.98 -8.20
N LYS A 37 34.64 21.14 -8.96
CA LYS A 37 33.33 21.53 -8.45
C LYS A 37 32.43 20.29 -8.38
N MET A 38 31.83 20.05 -7.22
CA MET A 38 30.84 18.99 -7.04
C MET A 38 29.45 19.59 -6.85
N ARG A 39 28.43 19.02 -7.50
CA ARG A 39 27.02 19.37 -7.28
C ARG A 39 26.18 18.08 -7.10
N PRO A 40 25.28 18.00 -6.10
CA PRO A 40 24.31 16.92 -6.01
C PRO A 40 23.50 16.79 -7.30
N ARG A 41 23.24 15.56 -7.76
CA ARG A 41 22.31 15.31 -8.89
C ARG A 41 20.86 15.26 -8.42
N SER A 42 20.64 14.91 -7.16
CA SER A 42 19.33 14.80 -6.52
C SER A 42 19.25 15.61 -5.22
N THR A 43 18.04 15.85 -4.75
CA THR A 43 17.76 16.58 -3.49
C THR A 43 17.91 15.71 -2.24
N GLY A 44 18.00 14.39 -2.39
CA GLY A 44 18.15 13.45 -1.28
C GLY A 44 18.91 12.20 -1.72
N ARG A 45 19.83 11.73 -0.87
CA ARG A 45 20.74 10.63 -1.23
C ARG A 45 19.97 9.34 -1.51
N THR A 46 20.29 8.72 -2.65
CA THR A 46 19.91 7.34 -2.94
C THR A 46 20.75 6.36 -2.11
N MET A 47 20.23 5.14 -1.94
CA MET A 47 20.92 4.07 -1.22
C MET A 47 20.82 2.80 -2.04
N GLN A 48 21.97 2.28 -2.47
CA GLN A 48 22.05 1.01 -3.19
C GLN A 48 22.01 -0.13 -2.17
N ILE A 49 21.18 -1.13 -2.43
CA ILE A 49 20.92 -2.26 -1.55
C ILE A 49 21.01 -3.53 -2.37
N SER A 50 21.93 -4.42 -2.01
CA SER A 50 21.99 -5.79 -2.53
C SER A 50 21.13 -6.66 -1.62
N VAL A 51 20.07 -7.25 -2.18
CA VAL A 51 19.13 -8.11 -1.45
C VAL A 51 19.19 -9.53 -2.00
N THR A 52 19.09 -10.52 -1.12
CA THR A 52 18.81 -11.91 -1.50
C THR A 52 17.57 -12.37 -0.75
N PHE A 53 16.54 -12.76 -1.50
CA PHE A 53 15.30 -13.27 -0.95
C PHE A 53 15.41 -14.74 -0.56
N ASP A 54 14.58 -15.17 0.41
CA ASP A 54 14.46 -16.58 0.78
C ASP A 54 13.96 -17.45 -0.39
N ARG A 55 14.02 -18.78 -0.27
CA ARG A 55 13.59 -19.71 -1.33
C ARG A 55 12.10 -19.56 -1.63
N TRP A 56 11.79 -19.06 -2.82
CA TRP A 56 10.43 -18.95 -3.32
C TRP A 56 9.88 -20.29 -3.81
N THR A 57 8.56 -20.41 -3.89
CA THR A 57 7.89 -21.49 -4.63
C THR A 57 7.96 -21.23 -6.14
N ALA A 58 7.62 -22.23 -6.96
CA ALA A 58 7.58 -22.06 -8.41
C ALA A 58 6.53 -21.01 -8.86
N ALA A 59 5.37 -20.98 -8.21
CA ALA A 59 4.32 -20.00 -8.48
C ALA A 59 4.73 -18.56 -8.10
N GLN A 60 5.50 -18.42 -7.01
CA GLN A 60 6.04 -17.13 -6.59
C GLN A 60 7.12 -16.61 -7.55
N LEU A 61 7.99 -17.50 -8.05
CA LEU A 61 8.98 -17.12 -9.05
C LEU A 61 8.29 -16.68 -10.36
N ALA A 62 7.33 -17.45 -10.87
CA ALA A 62 6.56 -17.07 -12.07
C ALA A 62 5.85 -15.71 -11.89
N SER A 63 5.16 -15.50 -10.75
CA SER A 63 4.52 -14.22 -10.44
C SER A 63 5.51 -13.04 -10.30
N PHE A 64 6.76 -13.30 -9.91
CA PHE A 64 7.82 -12.29 -9.92
C PHE A 64 8.30 -12.00 -11.35
N GLU A 65 8.46 -13.02 -12.18
CA GLU A 65 8.94 -12.88 -13.57
C GLU A 65 7.92 -12.13 -14.43
N ASP A 66 6.63 -12.49 -14.36
CA ASP A 66 5.52 -11.77 -15.00
C ASP A 66 5.49 -10.28 -14.57
N TRP A 67 5.71 -10.01 -13.28
CA TRP A 67 5.78 -8.65 -12.74
C TRP A 67 7.04 -7.91 -13.22
N TYR A 68 8.19 -8.59 -13.23
CA TYR A 68 9.48 -8.01 -13.60
C TYR A 68 9.47 -7.56 -15.06
N ASP A 69 8.97 -8.40 -15.98
CA ASP A 69 8.91 -8.07 -17.40
C ASP A 69 8.06 -6.80 -17.66
N ALA A 70 6.98 -6.63 -16.91
CA ALA A 70 6.13 -5.44 -16.95
C ALA A 70 6.74 -4.20 -16.25
N ASN A 71 7.61 -4.36 -15.24
CA ASN A 71 8.02 -3.29 -14.32
C ASN A 71 9.53 -3.04 -14.20
N GLN A 72 10.39 -3.74 -14.94
CA GLN A 72 11.86 -3.68 -14.83
C GLN A 72 12.49 -2.28 -14.92
N SER A 73 11.86 -1.34 -15.63
CA SER A 73 12.29 0.06 -15.74
C SER A 73 11.50 1.03 -14.83
N ALA A 74 10.42 0.57 -14.23
CA ALA A 74 9.53 1.37 -13.40
C ALA A 74 10.11 1.61 -12.01
N ARG A 75 9.57 2.64 -11.35
CA ARG A 75 9.69 2.78 -9.89
C ARG A 75 8.53 2.02 -9.25
N PHE A 76 8.84 1.29 -8.20
CA PHE A 76 7.87 0.50 -7.47
C PHE A 76 8.00 0.72 -5.96
N HIS A 77 6.95 0.38 -5.22
CA HIS A 77 6.99 0.37 -3.76
C HIS A 77 7.11 -1.06 -3.23
N MET A 78 7.95 -1.21 -2.20
CA MET A 78 8.02 -2.41 -1.36
C MET A 78 8.31 -1.99 0.07
N ARG A 79 8.22 -2.92 1.03
CA ARG A 79 8.84 -2.69 2.33
C ARG A 79 10.35 -2.72 2.19
N ASP A 80 11.00 -1.70 2.72
CA ASP A 80 12.43 -1.63 2.89
C ASP A 80 12.89 -2.85 3.72
N PRO A 81 13.74 -3.72 3.17
CA PRO A 81 14.13 -4.96 3.83
C PRO A 81 15.00 -4.74 5.07
N ILE A 82 15.53 -3.53 5.27
CA ILE A 82 16.37 -3.15 6.41
C ILE A 82 15.52 -2.47 7.49
N THR A 83 14.70 -1.49 7.12
CA THR A 83 13.93 -0.69 8.09
C THR A 83 12.52 -1.21 8.33
N GLY A 84 12.03 -2.11 7.48
CA GLY A 84 10.66 -2.61 7.47
C GLY A 84 9.63 -1.59 6.97
N ALA A 85 9.95 -0.30 6.84
CA ALA A 85 9.02 0.74 6.41
C ALA A 85 8.78 0.70 4.90
N PRO A 86 7.59 1.07 4.39
CA PRO A 86 7.40 1.19 2.94
C PRO A 86 8.32 2.28 2.36
N ALA A 87 8.96 1.98 1.24
CA ALA A 87 9.79 2.94 0.51
C ALA A 87 9.70 2.69 -1.00
N ARG A 88 10.08 3.71 -1.78
CA ARG A 88 10.12 3.64 -3.24
C ARG A 88 11.49 3.13 -3.69
N PHE A 89 11.48 2.18 -4.60
CA PHE A 89 12.65 1.52 -5.16
C PHE A 89 12.65 1.57 -6.69
N GLN A 90 13.82 1.32 -7.26
CA GLN A 90 14.05 1.07 -8.67
C GLN A 90 15.10 -0.04 -8.78
N ILE A 91 15.00 -0.90 -9.79
CA ILE A 91 16.03 -1.92 -10.05
C ILE A 91 17.31 -1.20 -10.53
N ALA A 92 18.48 -1.60 -10.03
CA ALA A 92 19.73 -0.93 -10.34
C ALA A 92 20.11 -1.15 -11.81
N ALA A 93 20.28 -0.07 -12.56
CA ALA A 93 20.73 -0.14 -13.95
C ALA A 93 22.25 -0.33 -14.04
N GLY A 94 22.69 -1.22 -14.94
CA GLY A 94 24.10 -1.35 -15.33
C GLY A 94 24.78 -2.68 -14.98
N GLU A 95 24.07 -3.64 -14.38
CA GLU A 95 24.56 -5.02 -14.27
C GLU A 95 24.11 -5.86 -15.49
N GLU A 96 24.93 -6.83 -15.87
CA GLU A 96 24.66 -7.76 -16.99
C GLU A 96 23.44 -8.67 -16.71
N GLN A 97 23.07 -8.83 -15.44
CA GLN A 97 21.88 -9.53 -14.97
C GLN A 97 21.19 -8.66 -13.91
N ALA A 98 19.94 -8.25 -14.16
CA ALA A 98 19.17 -7.42 -13.22
C ALA A 98 18.79 -8.15 -11.92
N TYR A 99 18.68 -9.48 -12.00
CA TYR A 99 18.60 -10.38 -10.86
C TYR A 99 19.32 -11.70 -11.19
N GLN A 100 19.76 -12.42 -10.16
CA GLN A 100 20.42 -13.72 -10.26
C GLN A 100 19.57 -14.79 -9.58
N LEU A 101 19.48 -15.98 -10.19
CA LEU A 101 18.77 -17.13 -9.64
C LEU A 101 19.75 -18.19 -9.13
N ALA A 102 19.71 -18.43 -7.82
CA ALA A 102 20.38 -19.57 -7.17
C ALA A 102 19.33 -20.63 -6.82
N GLY A 103 18.94 -21.43 -7.82
CA GLY A 103 17.85 -22.40 -7.71
C GLY A 103 16.48 -21.73 -7.65
N ARG A 104 16.01 -21.37 -6.44
CA ARG A 104 14.80 -20.55 -6.21
C ARG A 104 15.03 -19.38 -5.25
N GLN A 105 16.29 -19.03 -5.00
CA GLN A 105 16.66 -17.80 -4.31
C GLN A 105 16.93 -16.74 -5.36
N VAL A 106 16.41 -15.53 -5.13
CA VAL A 106 16.57 -14.40 -6.04
C VAL A 106 17.45 -13.36 -5.38
N SER A 107 18.57 -13.03 -6.02
CA SER A 107 19.44 -11.91 -5.63
C SER A 107 19.29 -10.77 -6.61
N MET A 108 19.16 -9.53 -6.14
CA MET A 108 19.09 -8.35 -7.01
C MET A 108 19.66 -7.11 -6.35
N ASN A 109 20.04 -6.14 -7.17
CA ASN A 109 20.49 -4.83 -6.72
C ASN A 109 19.37 -3.80 -6.91
N LEU A 110 19.03 -3.12 -5.81
CA LEU A 110 17.96 -2.14 -5.75
C LEU A 110 18.53 -0.76 -5.40
N VAL A 111 17.98 0.28 -6.00
CA VAL A 111 18.21 1.67 -5.61
C VAL A 111 16.99 2.16 -4.83
N ARG A 112 17.17 2.30 -3.51
CA ARG A 112 16.20 2.96 -2.63
C ARG A 112 16.22 4.45 -2.90
N MET A 113 15.07 5.00 -3.25
CA MET A 113 14.88 6.43 -3.49
C MET A 113 14.82 7.22 -2.17
N PRO A 114 15.12 8.53 -2.19
CA PRO A 114 14.92 9.39 -1.03
C PRO A 114 13.43 9.62 -0.73
N GLY A 115 13.13 9.84 0.55
CA GLY A 115 11.77 10.05 1.05
C GLY A 115 11.08 8.76 1.50
N SER A 116 10.03 8.93 2.31
CA SER A 116 9.03 7.89 2.61
C SER A 116 7.73 8.29 1.91
N PRO A 117 6.92 7.35 1.41
CA PRO A 117 5.57 7.67 0.96
C PRO A 117 4.74 8.18 2.15
N TRP A 118 3.87 9.17 1.90
CA TRP A 118 3.01 9.74 2.95
C TRP A 118 2.11 8.67 3.60
N TRP A 119 1.66 7.70 2.80
CA TRP A 119 0.84 6.59 3.25
C TRP A 119 1.60 5.51 4.03
N GLY A 120 2.93 5.65 4.18
CA GLY A 120 3.81 4.61 4.72
C GLY A 120 3.47 4.13 6.14
N GLY A 121 2.89 5.02 6.97
CA GLY A 121 2.42 4.69 8.33
C GLY A 121 1.12 3.89 8.36
N TYR A 122 0.31 3.94 7.31
CA TYR A 122 -0.97 3.22 7.20
C TYR A 122 -0.83 1.82 6.59
N VAL A 123 0.37 1.44 6.13
CA VAL A 123 0.59 0.07 5.63
C VAL A 123 0.91 -0.85 6.82
N PRO A 124 0.20 -1.98 7.00
CA PRO A 124 0.48 -2.97 8.06
C PRO A 124 1.82 -3.67 7.83
N ARG A 125 2.58 -3.99 8.88
CA ARG A 125 3.94 -4.54 8.80
C ARG A 125 4.08 -5.82 7.95
N CYS A 126 2.98 -6.56 7.78
CA CYS A 126 2.92 -7.79 6.98
C CYS A 126 2.34 -7.61 5.56
N SER A 127 2.05 -6.38 5.13
CA SER A 127 1.60 -6.04 3.76
C SER A 127 2.63 -5.20 3.01
N HIS A 128 2.64 -5.32 1.68
CA HIS A 128 3.37 -4.44 0.76
C HIS A 128 2.42 -3.59 -0.10
N VAL A 129 1.12 -3.91 -0.07
CA VAL A 129 0.04 -3.18 -0.73
C VAL A 129 -0.32 -1.99 0.15
N PRO A 130 -0.24 -0.75 -0.35
CA PRO A 130 -0.75 0.38 0.39
C PRO A 130 -2.29 0.45 0.29
N PRO A 131 -2.96 1.10 1.24
CA PRO A 131 -4.41 1.24 1.21
C PRO A 131 -4.85 2.13 0.04
N LEU A 132 -5.81 1.70 -0.77
CA LEU A 132 -6.44 2.47 -1.85
C LEU A 132 -7.07 3.78 -1.32
N MET A 133 -7.51 3.77 -0.06
CA MET A 133 -8.07 4.93 0.63
C MET A 133 -7.61 4.94 2.09
N VAL A 134 -7.26 6.13 2.58
CA VAL A 134 -7.03 6.43 3.99
C VAL A 134 -8.01 7.51 4.42
N ALA A 135 -8.77 7.23 5.47
CA ALA A 135 -9.54 8.23 6.21
C ALA A 135 -9.14 8.14 7.70
N ASP A 136 -8.19 8.99 8.10
CA ASP A 136 -7.70 9.15 9.47
C ASP A 136 -8.32 10.41 10.07
N TYR A 137 -9.33 10.22 10.92
CA TYR A 137 -10.06 11.31 11.56
C TYR A 137 -9.28 11.96 12.71
N ALA A 138 -8.25 11.30 13.24
CA ALA A 138 -7.40 11.84 14.31
C ALA A 138 -6.25 12.69 13.74
N GLY A 139 -5.68 12.29 12.60
CA GLY A 139 -4.67 13.03 11.85
C GLY A 139 -5.21 14.04 10.83
N GLU A 140 -6.54 14.09 10.64
CA GLU A 140 -7.21 14.87 9.57
C GLU A 140 -6.70 14.54 8.15
N VAL A 141 -6.36 13.26 7.91
CA VAL A 141 -5.84 12.78 6.62
C VAL A 141 -6.93 12.03 5.87
N PHE A 142 -7.43 12.66 4.80
CA PHE A 142 -8.37 12.07 3.86
C PHE A 142 -7.74 12.04 2.47
N ALA A 143 -7.53 10.84 1.93
CA ALA A 143 -6.85 10.65 0.65
C ALA A 143 -7.41 9.46 -0.13
N LEU A 144 -7.63 9.71 -1.42
CA LEU A 144 -8.12 8.74 -2.40
C LEU A 144 -7.01 8.45 -3.41
N ASP A 145 -6.67 7.17 -3.56
CA ASP A 145 -5.49 6.65 -4.27
C ASP A 145 -4.14 7.09 -3.66
N THR A 146 -3.28 6.10 -3.45
CA THR A 146 -1.89 6.24 -3.02
C THR A 146 -1.01 6.94 -4.05
N GLY A 147 -1.48 7.03 -5.31
CA GLY A 147 -0.93 7.86 -6.37
C GLY A 147 -1.32 9.35 -6.30
N SER A 148 -2.40 9.74 -5.60
CA SER A 148 -2.90 11.12 -5.59
C SER A 148 -3.32 11.64 -4.22
N LEU A 149 -2.46 12.45 -3.59
CA LEU A 149 -2.87 13.35 -2.51
C LEU A 149 -3.80 14.45 -3.06
N ARG A 150 -5.11 14.16 -3.13
CA ARG A 150 -6.12 15.22 -3.19
C ARG A 150 -6.53 15.53 -1.76
N ARG A 151 -6.12 16.70 -1.27
CA ARG A 151 -6.58 17.23 0.02
C ARG A 151 -8.03 17.65 -0.16
N VAL A 152 -8.95 16.72 0.07
CA VAL A 152 -10.39 16.94 -0.14
C VAL A 152 -10.87 17.97 0.88
N ALA A 153 -11.30 19.14 0.39
CA ALA A 153 -12.11 20.04 1.19
C ALA A 153 -13.49 19.40 1.37
N GLU A 154 -14.11 19.61 2.53
CA GLU A 154 -15.34 18.95 2.98
C GLU A 154 -16.53 19.05 1.98
N GLU A 155 -16.51 20.04 1.08
CA GLU A 155 -17.53 20.29 0.05
C GLU A 155 -17.30 19.54 -1.29
N ASP A 156 -16.09 19.02 -1.57
CA ASP A 156 -15.68 18.52 -2.90
C ASP A 156 -16.10 17.04 -3.17
N LEU A 157 -16.96 16.48 -2.30
CA LEU A 157 -17.34 15.06 -2.24
C LEU A 157 -18.57 14.67 -3.11
N VAL A 158 -19.13 15.57 -3.91
CA VAL A 158 -20.29 15.28 -4.77
C VAL A 158 -19.96 15.52 -6.24
N ASN A 159 -19.90 14.45 -7.05
CA ASN A 159 -19.81 14.56 -8.50
C ASN A 159 -20.55 13.40 -9.19
N GLU A 160 -21.66 13.71 -9.86
CA GLU A 160 -22.72 12.75 -10.25
C GLU A 160 -22.46 11.98 -11.57
N ALA A 161 -21.20 11.71 -11.93
CA ALA A 161 -20.86 11.09 -13.23
C ALA A 161 -19.84 9.95 -13.13
N ASP A 162 -20.35 8.71 -13.07
CA ASP A 162 -19.70 7.44 -13.43
C ASP A 162 -18.30 7.14 -12.83
N ASN A 163 -18.00 7.65 -11.64
CA ASN A 163 -16.74 7.34 -10.94
C ASN A 163 -16.96 7.00 -9.46
N LEU A 164 -16.02 6.26 -8.88
CA LEU A 164 -16.03 5.77 -7.50
C LEU A 164 -15.86 6.93 -6.48
N VAL A 165 -16.97 7.54 -6.03
CA VAL A 165 -17.00 8.66 -5.06
C VAL A 165 -16.82 8.17 -3.62
N LEU A 166 -15.61 7.75 -3.24
CA LEU A 166 -15.31 7.30 -1.87
C LEU A 166 -15.34 8.47 -0.86
N GLY A 167 -16.53 8.85 -0.39
CA GLY A 167 -16.72 9.92 0.61
C GLY A 167 -16.68 9.42 2.05
N ALA A 168 -15.72 9.93 2.84
CA ALA A 168 -15.72 9.78 4.29
C ALA A 168 -16.43 10.98 4.94
N TRP A 169 -17.48 10.73 5.72
CA TRP A 169 -18.22 11.75 6.47
C TRP A 169 -18.11 11.50 7.97
N ARG A 170 -18.26 12.56 8.79
CA ARG A 170 -18.19 12.49 10.26
C ARG A 170 -19.53 12.88 10.91
N PRO A 171 -20.37 11.90 11.28
CA PRO A 171 -21.60 12.08 12.05
C PRO A 171 -21.41 12.48 13.52
N ALA A 172 -22.53 12.57 14.28
CA ALA A 172 -22.57 13.08 15.65
C ALA A 172 -23.16 12.15 16.77
N VAL A 173 -23.88 11.05 16.48
CA VAL A 173 -24.42 10.02 17.44
C VAL A 173 -24.29 8.60 16.82
N GLY A 174 -25.10 7.54 17.13
CA GLY A 174 -25.48 6.44 16.18
C GLY A 174 -25.10 4.93 16.39
N THR A 175 -25.00 4.14 15.30
CA THR A 175 -24.29 2.81 15.13
C THR A 175 -23.51 2.71 13.78
N TRP A 176 -22.16 2.64 13.78
CA TRP A 176 -21.30 2.83 12.58
C TRP A 176 -21.72 1.93 11.41
N ALA A 177 -21.59 2.35 10.15
CA ALA A 177 -21.91 1.49 9.00
C ALA A 177 -20.81 1.44 7.92
N VAL A 178 -20.74 0.31 7.20
CA VAL A 178 -20.04 0.18 5.91
C VAL A 178 -21.06 -0.17 4.83
N ARG A 179 -21.10 0.63 3.76
CA ARG A 179 -21.98 0.43 2.60
C ARG A 179 -21.32 -0.47 1.54
N PHE A 180 -22.07 -1.41 0.95
CA PHE A 180 -21.59 -2.34 -0.08
C PHE A 180 -22.62 -2.51 -1.22
N THR A 181 -22.17 -2.94 -2.42
CA THR A 181 -23.02 -3.26 -3.59
C THR A 181 -22.51 -4.52 -4.28
N GLY A 182 -23.32 -5.59 -4.35
CA GLY A 182 -22.90 -6.89 -4.90
C GLY A 182 -23.79 -7.42 -6.03
N ALA A 183 -23.24 -8.34 -6.84
CA ALA A 183 -24.01 -9.13 -7.80
C ALA A 183 -24.79 -10.26 -7.07
N ALA A 184 -25.93 -10.66 -7.62
CA ALA A 184 -27.00 -11.36 -6.88
C ALA A 184 -26.64 -12.75 -6.32
N GLY A 185 -27.03 -12.98 -5.06
CA GLY A 185 -26.95 -14.28 -4.39
C GLY A 185 -27.56 -14.25 -2.97
N ASP A 186 -28.88 -14.43 -2.88
CA ASP A 186 -29.71 -14.91 -1.74
C ASP A 186 -29.48 -14.47 -0.28
N LEU A 187 -28.65 -13.46 0.01
CA LEU A 187 -28.74 -12.73 1.29
C LEU A 187 -29.10 -11.25 1.14
N PHE A 188 -28.52 -10.48 0.20
CA PHE A 188 -29.07 -9.18 -0.22
C PHE A 188 -28.74 -8.85 -1.69
N PRO A 189 -29.69 -8.98 -2.63
CA PRO A 189 -29.48 -8.63 -4.05
C PRO A 189 -29.89 -7.17 -4.33
N GLY A 190 -29.02 -6.39 -4.98
CA GLY A 190 -29.38 -5.09 -5.58
C GLY A 190 -29.81 -3.95 -4.64
N THR A 191 -29.87 -4.20 -3.33
CA THR A 191 -30.13 -3.20 -2.29
C THR A 191 -28.82 -2.68 -1.72
N LEU A 192 -28.75 -1.38 -1.46
CA LEU A 192 -27.67 -0.77 -0.67
C LEU A 192 -27.75 -1.34 0.75
N GLY A 193 -26.79 -2.20 1.10
CA GLY A 193 -26.69 -2.79 2.43
C GLY A 193 -25.81 -1.93 3.34
N GLU A 194 -26.28 -1.70 4.56
CA GLU A 194 -25.48 -1.14 5.65
C GLU A 194 -25.06 -2.28 6.58
N LEU A 195 -23.75 -2.51 6.71
CA LEU A 195 -23.21 -3.42 7.71
C LEU A 195 -22.91 -2.63 8.98
N PRO A 196 -23.67 -2.81 10.08
CA PRO A 196 -23.36 -2.14 11.34
C PRO A 196 -22.05 -2.64 11.93
N VAL A 197 -21.21 -1.70 12.32
CA VAL A 197 -19.90 -1.86 12.95
C VAL A 197 -20.03 -1.29 14.37
N ALA A 198 -19.67 -2.07 15.39
CA ALA A 198 -19.79 -1.66 16.78
C ALA A 198 -18.42 -1.81 17.48
N GLY A 199 -17.90 -0.69 18.00
CA GLY A 199 -16.63 -0.65 18.72
C GLY A 199 -15.84 0.64 18.45
N ASP A 200 -14.73 0.79 19.17
CA ASP A 200 -13.73 1.83 18.98
C ASP A 200 -12.54 1.31 18.15
N GLY A 201 -11.74 2.21 17.57
CA GLY A 201 -10.45 1.87 16.96
C GLY A 201 -10.41 1.97 15.44
N ARG A 202 -9.56 1.17 14.79
CA ARG A 202 -9.34 1.24 13.34
C ARG A 202 -10.14 0.17 12.60
N ALA A 203 -10.85 0.58 11.55
CA ALA A 203 -11.53 -0.31 10.61
C ALA A 203 -10.63 -0.64 9.41
N VAL A 204 -10.62 -1.91 8.99
CA VAL A 204 -9.86 -2.39 7.83
C VAL A 204 -10.78 -3.20 6.92
N VAL A 205 -10.97 -2.69 5.71
CA VAL A 205 -11.66 -3.38 4.61
C VAL A 205 -10.61 -3.92 3.64
N ALA A 206 -10.70 -5.20 3.29
CA ALA A 206 -9.85 -5.83 2.29
C ALA A 206 -10.72 -6.60 1.29
N PHE A 207 -10.57 -6.33 0.00
CA PHE A 207 -11.42 -6.90 -1.06
C PHE A 207 -10.60 -7.30 -2.29
N ASP A 208 -10.94 -8.40 -2.97
CA ASP A 208 -10.34 -8.77 -4.27
C ASP A 208 -11.39 -8.94 -5.41
N GLY A 209 -12.62 -8.51 -5.16
CA GLY A 209 -13.78 -8.72 -6.04
C GLY A 209 -14.39 -10.12 -5.98
N SER A 210 -13.67 -11.10 -5.41
CA SER A 210 -14.20 -12.45 -5.11
C SER A 210 -14.63 -12.59 -3.65
N ALA A 211 -13.93 -11.91 -2.74
CA ALA A 211 -14.22 -11.86 -1.31
C ALA A 211 -13.97 -10.45 -0.74
N THR A 212 -14.69 -10.11 0.32
CA THR A 212 -14.41 -8.96 1.18
C THR A 212 -14.29 -9.42 2.64
N ARG A 213 -13.37 -8.80 3.38
CA ARG A 213 -13.17 -8.92 4.83
C ARG A 213 -13.26 -7.53 5.47
N LEU A 214 -13.99 -7.41 6.56
CA LEU A 214 -14.00 -6.23 7.44
C LEU A 214 -13.55 -6.61 8.85
N TYR A 215 -12.56 -5.90 9.37
CA TYR A 215 -12.08 -6.01 10.74
C TYR A 215 -12.15 -4.65 11.45
N LEU A 216 -12.38 -4.67 12.76
CA LEU A 216 -12.34 -3.51 13.65
C LEU A 216 -11.54 -3.89 14.92
N ASP A 217 -10.48 -3.14 15.23
CA ASP A 217 -9.58 -3.38 16.37
C ASP A 217 -9.16 -4.86 16.58
N GLY A 218 -8.89 -5.55 15.47
CA GLY A 218 -8.50 -6.95 15.44
C GLY A 218 -9.65 -7.96 15.52
N GLN A 219 -10.91 -7.53 15.67
CA GLN A 219 -12.08 -8.40 15.61
C GLN A 219 -12.64 -8.49 14.19
N PRO A 220 -13.00 -9.70 13.69
CA PRO A 220 -13.72 -9.83 12.43
C PRO A 220 -15.16 -9.34 12.62
N VAL A 221 -15.56 -8.34 11.83
CA VAL A 221 -16.93 -7.79 11.85
C VAL A 221 -17.79 -8.45 10.77
N ALA A 222 -17.21 -8.67 9.58
CA ALA A 222 -17.83 -9.47 8.53
C ALA A 222 -16.82 -10.08 7.57
N SER A 223 -17.21 -11.17 6.91
CA SER A 223 -16.56 -11.71 5.73
C SER A 223 -17.61 -12.31 4.79
N GLY A 224 -17.40 -12.18 3.48
CA GLY A 224 -18.36 -12.64 2.48
C GLY A 224 -17.78 -12.69 1.07
N ALA A 225 -18.36 -13.54 0.22
CA ALA A 225 -18.01 -13.63 -1.20
C ALA A 225 -18.80 -12.60 -2.02
N GLY A 226 -18.21 -12.10 -3.11
CA GLY A 226 -18.91 -11.28 -4.12
C GLY A 226 -19.32 -9.85 -3.72
N TRP A 227 -18.83 -9.35 -2.57
CA TRP A 227 -19.01 -7.96 -2.18
C TRP A 227 -18.10 -7.07 -3.05
N VAL A 228 -18.68 -6.14 -3.78
CA VAL A 228 -17.97 -4.98 -4.34
C VAL A 228 -18.33 -3.78 -3.45
N LEU A 229 -17.39 -2.87 -3.24
CA LEU A 229 -17.71 -1.61 -2.59
C LEU A 229 -18.51 -0.73 -3.58
N PRO A 230 -19.54 0.00 -3.14
CA PRO A 230 -20.18 1.03 -3.95
C PRO A 230 -19.16 2.07 -4.35
N ALA A 231 -19.59 2.98 -5.21
CA ALA A 231 -18.93 4.27 -5.38
C ALA A 231 -18.55 4.90 -4.02
N GLU A 232 -19.42 4.80 -3.01
CA GLU A 232 -19.37 5.60 -1.80
C GLU A 232 -19.33 4.80 -0.49
N LEU A 233 -18.19 4.83 0.20
CA LEU A 233 -18.01 4.28 1.55
C LEU A 233 -18.66 5.20 2.59
N GLN A 234 -19.99 5.21 2.64
CA GLN A 234 -20.71 5.99 3.65
C GLN A 234 -20.47 5.42 5.05
N VAL A 235 -19.84 6.24 5.88
CA VAL A 235 -19.60 5.99 7.30
C VAL A 235 -20.67 6.75 8.09
N LEU A 236 -21.73 6.06 8.46
CA LEU A 236 -22.88 6.66 9.15
C LEU A 236 -22.74 6.54 10.67
N ASP A 237 -23.42 7.45 11.38
CA ASP A 237 -23.58 7.65 12.84
C ASP A 237 -23.20 6.42 13.68
N GLY A 238 -22.37 6.47 14.75
CA GLY A 238 -21.91 5.36 15.61
C GLY A 238 -21.63 5.53 17.12
N THR A 239 -22.10 4.61 18.00
CA THR A 239 -21.56 4.41 19.37
C THR A 239 -20.25 3.62 19.33
N GLY A 240 -19.19 4.22 19.86
CA GLY A 240 -17.81 3.85 19.58
C GLY A 240 -17.17 4.91 18.68
N THR A 241 -15.86 4.91 18.57
CA THR A 241 -15.08 5.89 17.83
C THR A 241 -14.15 5.18 16.86
N VAL A 242 -14.59 5.04 15.60
CA VAL A 242 -13.68 4.61 14.55
C VAL A 242 -12.74 5.78 14.25
N SER A 243 -11.49 5.66 14.68
CA SER A 243 -10.48 6.71 14.52
C SER A 243 -9.90 6.75 13.12
N GLU A 244 -9.91 5.61 12.42
CA GLU A 244 -9.29 5.46 11.11
C GLU A 244 -9.96 4.35 10.30
N VAL A 245 -10.09 4.55 8.97
CA VAL A 245 -10.55 3.53 8.02
C VAL A 245 -9.50 3.33 6.92
N LEU A 246 -9.12 2.07 6.71
CA LEU A 246 -8.21 1.64 5.65
C LEU A 246 -8.89 0.71 4.66
N LEU A 247 -8.75 1.00 3.38
CA LEU A 247 -9.31 0.23 2.28
C LEU A 247 -8.20 -0.45 1.47
N PHE A 248 -8.18 -1.77 1.35
CA PHE A 248 -7.17 -2.51 0.58
C PHE A 248 -7.77 -3.20 -0.65
N PRO A 249 -7.20 -3.01 -1.86
CA PRO A 249 -7.72 -3.55 -3.12
C PRO A 249 -7.35 -5.02 -3.36
N GLU A 250 -6.92 -5.72 -2.31
CA GLU A 250 -6.67 -7.16 -2.34
C GLU A 250 -7.20 -7.83 -1.06
N ALA A 251 -7.54 -9.12 -1.14
CA ALA A 251 -8.01 -9.92 -0.02
C ALA A 251 -6.87 -10.30 0.94
N LEU A 252 -6.41 -9.30 1.72
CA LEU A 252 -5.50 -9.49 2.85
C LEU A 252 -5.94 -10.69 3.71
N SER A 253 -4.98 -11.52 4.13
CA SER A 253 -5.26 -12.63 5.05
C SER A 253 -5.81 -12.12 6.38
N ASP A 254 -6.59 -12.95 7.09
CA ASP A 254 -7.16 -12.63 8.41
C ASP A 254 -6.07 -12.09 9.37
N ALA A 255 -4.91 -12.75 9.41
CA ALA A 255 -3.77 -12.33 10.24
C ALA A 255 -3.08 -11.03 9.76
N ALA A 256 -3.31 -10.59 8.52
CA ALA A 256 -2.92 -9.27 8.05
C ALA A 256 -3.97 -8.22 8.43
N CYS A 257 -5.28 -8.51 8.26
CA CYS A 257 -6.36 -7.61 8.66
C CYS A 257 -6.36 -7.33 10.18
N ILE A 258 -6.18 -8.36 11.01
CA ILE A 258 -6.13 -8.22 12.47
C ILE A 258 -5.04 -7.23 12.88
N ARG A 259 -3.81 -7.44 12.39
CA ARG A 259 -2.69 -6.54 12.64
C ARG A 259 -2.90 -5.16 12.04
N ALA A 260 -3.44 -5.08 10.82
CA ALA A 260 -3.78 -3.81 10.19
C ALA A 260 -4.70 -2.96 11.06
N SER A 261 -5.73 -3.56 11.67
CA SER A 261 -6.68 -2.88 12.54
C SER A 261 -6.15 -2.56 13.96
N GLN A 262 -4.96 -3.04 14.33
CA GLN A 262 -4.34 -2.82 15.65
C GLN A 262 -3.05 -1.99 15.58
N GLU A 263 -2.34 -1.98 14.44
CA GLU A 263 -1.07 -1.25 14.23
C GLU A 263 -1.30 0.23 13.89
N GLY A 264 -1.76 1.04 14.86
CA GLY A 264 -2.01 2.48 14.67
C GLY A 264 -0.88 3.25 13.95
N ALA A 265 -1.25 4.29 13.19
CA ALA A 265 -0.30 5.13 12.46
C ALA A 265 0.64 5.84 13.46
N ALA A 266 1.95 5.78 13.19
CA ALA A 266 3.02 6.21 14.09
C ALA A 266 3.73 7.48 13.61
#